data_AF-A0A4Q5QVQ3-F1
#
_entry.id   AF-A0A4Q5QVQ3-F1
#
_cell.length_a   1.000
_cell.length_b   1.000
_cell.length_c   1.000
_cell.angle_alpha   90.00
_cell.angle_beta   90.00
_cell.angle_gamma   90.00
#
_symmetry.space_group_name_H-M   'P 1'
#
loop_
_entity.id
_entity.type
_entity.pdbx_description
1 polymer ?
#
loop_
_entity_poly.entity_id
_entity_poly.type
_entity_poly.pdbx_seq_one_letter_code
_entity_poly.pdbx_strand_id
1 'polypeptide(L)'
;MTPNFSTQEEIFGKLLGPMPTSRAATNGLLLRHGYVVAEWGDTQRPDPTYSVAKSFLSTILGVSLDRGLIKSIQDPVASYVPDGGYESAQNRPITWEHHARQTSEWEGELWGKNAN
;
A
#
# COMPACT_ATOMS: atom_id res chain seq x y z
N MET A 1 -16.38 24.39 10.88
CA MET A 1 -17.32 23.63 10.00
C MET A 1 -17.18 22.16 10.34
N THR A 2 -18.29 21.45 10.51
CA THR A 2 -18.26 19.99 10.61
C THR A 2 -17.81 19.43 9.26
N PRO A 3 -16.78 18.57 9.20
CA PRO A 3 -16.39 17.94 7.95
C PRO A 3 -17.57 17.20 7.32
N ASN A 4 -17.87 17.47 6.03
CA ASN A 4 -18.89 16.75 5.27
C ASN A 4 -18.21 15.63 4.46
N PHE A 5 -18.66 14.39 4.67
CA PHE A 5 -18.13 13.19 4.03
C PHE A 5 -19.18 12.48 3.14
N SER A 6 -20.32 13.11 2.86
CA SER A 6 -21.45 12.48 2.16
C SER A 6 -21.14 12.00 0.74
N THR A 7 -20.10 12.55 0.10
CA THR A 7 -19.69 12.20 -1.28
C THR A 7 -18.45 11.28 -1.33
N GLN A 8 -17.94 10.81 -0.18
CA GLN A 8 -16.73 9.97 -0.15
C GLN A 8 -16.88 8.69 -0.97
N GLU A 9 -18.03 8.03 -0.91
CA GLU A 9 -18.27 6.78 -1.65
C GLU A 9 -18.40 7.02 -3.16
N GLU A 10 -18.98 8.16 -3.57
CA GLU A 10 -19.04 8.56 -4.97
C GLU A 10 -17.64 8.88 -5.52
N ILE A 11 -16.80 9.57 -4.74
CA ILE A 11 -15.47 10.02 -5.16
C ILE A 11 -14.43 8.89 -5.11
N PHE A 12 -14.44 8.06 -4.06
CA PHE A 12 -13.37 7.09 -3.76
C PHE A 12 -13.82 5.62 -3.87
N GLY A 13 -15.08 5.40 -4.23
CA GLY A 13 -15.73 4.09 -4.19
C GLY A 13 -16.04 3.63 -2.77
N LYS A 14 -16.72 2.49 -2.68
CA LYS A 14 -17.08 1.86 -1.42
C LYS A 14 -15.85 1.55 -0.57
N LEU A 15 -15.98 1.71 0.75
CA LEU A 15 -14.98 1.23 1.69
C LEU A 15 -14.86 -0.29 1.60
N LEU A 16 -13.62 -0.76 1.40
CA LEU A 16 -13.31 -2.20 1.34
C LEU A 16 -13.00 -2.80 2.73
N GLY A 17 -12.85 -1.97 3.76
CA GLY A 17 -12.47 -2.40 5.09
C GLY A 17 -12.84 -1.39 6.18
N PRO A 18 -12.63 -1.76 7.46
CA PRO A 18 -12.93 -0.90 8.59
C PRO A 18 -12.09 0.38 8.56
N MET A 19 -12.72 1.52 8.85
CA MET A 19 -12.05 2.80 9.02
C MET A 19 -12.45 3.41 10.36
N PRO A 20 -11.54 4.10 11.06
CA PRO A 20 -11.89 4.83 12.27
C PRO A 20 -13.01 5.84 12.01
N THR A 21 -13.94 5.95 12.97
CA THR A 21 -15.05 6.92 12.93
C THR A 21 -14.61 8.36 13.19
N SER A 22 -13.34 8.56 13.59
CA SER A 22 -12.73 9.86 13.83
C SER A 22 -11.25 9.84 13.41
N ARG A 23 -10.69 11.01 13.13
CA ARG A 23 -9.25 11.18 12.87
C ARG A 23 -8.50 11.51 14.17
N ALA A 24 -7.23 11.12 14.23
CA ALA A 24 -6.35 11.58 15.29
C ALA A 24 -6.10 13.09 15.16
N ALA A 25 -5.70 13.71 16.27
CA ALA A 25 -4.98 14.98 16.20
C ALA A 25 -3.61 14.77 15.54
N THR A 26 -2.92 15.86 15.22
CA THR A 26 -1.54 15.75 14.74
C THR A 26 -0.64 15.17 15.85
N ASN A 27 -0.10 14.00 15.59
CA ASN A 27 0.86 13.32 16.46
C ASN A 27 2.24 13.33 15.80
N GLY A 28 3.31 13.27 16.59
CA GLY A 28 4.65 13.17 16.05
C GLY A 28 5.65 12.60 17.04
N LEU A 29 6.67 11.97 16.47
CA LEU A 29 7.73 11.28 17.19
C LEU A 29 9.04 11.51 16.45
N LEU A 30 10.06 12.02 17.15
CA LEU A 30 11.42 12.11 16.63
C LEU A 30 12.28 11.08 17.34
N LEU A 31 12.87 10.19 16.56
CA LEU A 31 13.84 9.21 17.01
C LEU A 31 15.24 9.60 16.54
N ARG A 32 16.22 9.56 17.45
CA ARG A 32 17.62 9.72 17.13
C ARG A 32 18.42 8.63 17.83
N HIS A 33 19.13 7.81 17.05
CA HIS A 33 19.95 6.70 17.55
C HIS A 33 19.19 5.75 18.50
N GLY A 34 17.91 5.47 18.20
CA GLY A 34 17.08 4.59 19.03
C GLY A 34 16.43 5.26 20.25
N TYR A 35 16.66 6.56 20.47
CA TYR A 35 16.06 7.32 21.56
C TYR A 35 14.98 8.28 21.05
N VAL A 36 13.88 8.39 21.80
CA VAL A 36 12.87 9.43 21.60
C VAL A 36 13.45 10.76 22.07
N VAL A 37 13.57 11.72 21.16
CA VAL A 37 14.09 13.08 21.47
C VAL A 37 13.00 14.15 21.46
N ALA A 38 11.86 13.86 20.84
CA ALA A 38 10.65 14.68 20.95
C ALA A 38 9.42 13.81 20.65
N GLU A 39 8.32 14.12 21.32
CA GLU A 39 7.03 13.45 21.14
C GLU A 39 5.91 14.45 21.42
N TRP A 40 4.85 14.40 20.62
CA TRP A 40 3.64 15.18 20.85
C TRP A 40 2.39 14.46 20.32
N GLY A 41 1.25 14.77 20.93
CA GLY A 41 -0.02 14.10 20.63
C GLY A 41 -0.10 12.69 21.21
N ASP A 42 -1.03 11.89 20.70
CA ASP A 42 -1.23 10.49 21.10
C ASP A 42 -0.60 9.56 20.04
N THR A 43 0.71 9.30 20.18
CA THR A 43 1.47 8.47 19.24
C THR A 43 1.08 6.99 19.26
N GLN A 44 0.31 6.55 20.26
CA GLN A 44 -0.16 5.17 20.38
C GLN A 44 -1.51 4.94 19.70
N ARG A 45 -2.22 6.02 19.31
CA ARG A 45 -3.49 5.91 18.60
C ARG A 45 -3.28 5.44 17.15
N PRO A 46 -3.87 4.32 16.73
CA PRO A 46 -3.88 3.95 15.32
C PRO A 46 -4.75 4.92 14.51
N ASP A 47 -4.25 5.36 13.35
CA ASP A 47 -4.99 6.18 12.38
C ASP A 47 -4.55 5.81 10.95
N PRO A 48 -5.37 6.04 9.91
CA PRO A 48 -4.98 5.75 8.54
C PRO A 48 -3.78 6.59 8.11
N THR A 49 -2.69 5.94 7.72
CA THR A 49 -1.45 6.58 7.26
C THR A 49 -1.35 6.67 5.73
N TYR A 50 -2.40 6.24 5.02
CA TYR A 50 -2.51 6.30 3.55
C TYR A 50 -1.30 5.66 2.85
N SER A 51 -0.62 6.40 1.97
CA SER A 51 0.46 5.87 1.15
C SER A 51 1.70 5.43 1.94
N VAL A 52 1.79 5.70 3.25
CA VAL A 52 2.79 5.06 4.10
C VAL A 52 2.70 3.53 4.01
N ALA A 53 1.51 2.97 3.78
CA ALA A 53 1.31 1.54 3.52
C ALA A 53 2.21 0.99 2.40
N LYS A 54 2.55 1.80 1.39
CA LYS A 54 3.44 1.38 0.28
C LYS A 54 4.85 1.05 0.78
N SER A 55 5.37 1.81 1.75
CA SER A 55 6.68 1.52 2.34
C SER A 55 6.69 0.20 3.10
N PHE A 56 5.61 -0.15 3.80
CA PHE A 56 5.46 -1.46 4.43
C PHE A 56 5.43 -2.59 3.39
N LEU A 57 4.71 -2.41 2.27
CA LEU A 57 4.70 -3.37 1.17
C LEU A 57 6.09 -3.55 0.54
N SER A 58 6.85 -2.46 0.33
CA SER A 58 8.24 -2.54 -0.14
C SER A 58 9.15 -3.31 0.82
N THR A 59 8.98 -3.12 2.14
CA THR A 59 9.71 -3.88 3.16
C THR A 59 9.36 -5.37 3.10
N ILE A 60 8.07 -5.72 2.94
CA ILE A 60 7.63 -7.11 2.81
C ILE A 60 8.19 -7.76 1.54
N LEU A 61 8.27 -7.03 0.42
CA LEU A 61 8.94 -7.50 -0.79
C LEU A 61 10.42 -7.81 -0.52
N GLY A 62 11.14 -6.90 0.16
CA GLY A 62 12.53 -7.11 0.56
C GLY A 62 12.73 -8.36 1.44
N VAL A 63 11.87 -8.55 2.45
CA VAL A 63 11.89 -9.75 3.32
C VAL A 63 11.58 -11.02 2.52
N SER A 64 10.68 -10.95 1.55
CA SER A 64 10.33 -12.10 0.69
C SER A 64 11.48 -12.50 -0.23
N LEU A 65 12.25 -11.53 -0.74
CA LEU A 65 13.48 -11.76 -1.51
C LEU A 65 14.56 -12.40 -0.63
N ASP A 66 14.80 -11.84 0.56
CA ASP A 66 15.80 -12.35 1.52
C ASP A 66 15.51 -13.81 1.93
N ARG A 67 14.23 -14.16 2.07
CA ARG A 67 13.79 -15.53 2.37
C ARG A 67 13.73 -16.46 1.16
N GLY A 68 14.02 -15.97 -0.05
CA GLY A 68 13.94 -16.75 -1.29
C GLY A 68 12.52 -17.16 -1.70
N LEU A 69 11.49 -16.53 -1.13
CA LEU A 69 10.10 -16.73 -1.55
C LEU A 69 9.85 -16.10 -2.93
N ILE A 70 10.53 -14.99 -3.20
CA ILE A 70 10.71 -14.41 -4.53
C ILE A 70 12.21 -14.57 -4.85
N LYS A 71 12.55 -15.22 -5.96
CA LYS A 71 13.95 -15.52 -6.30
C LYS A 71 14.70 -14.30 -6.80
N SER A 72 14.04 -13.47 -7.61
CA SER A 72 14.58 -12.22 -8.11
C SER A 72 13.49 -11.16 -8.24
N ILE A 73 13.84 -9.90 -8.00
CA ILE A 73 12.93 -8.77 -8.22
C ILE A 73 12.67 -8.54 -9.72
N GLN A 74 13.55 -9.06 -10.59
CA GLN A 74 13.36 -9.07 -12.05
C GLN A 74 12.45 -10.21 -12.53
N ASP A 75 12.01 -11.11 -11.65
CA ASP A 75 11.12 -12.18 -12.10
C ASP A 75 9.71 -11.63 -12.39
N PRO A 76 9.01 -12.17 -13.40
CA PRO A 76 7.61 -11.84 -13.64
C PRO A 76 6.72 -12.23 -12.46
N VAL A 77 5.82 -11.33 -12.05
CA VAL A 77 4.87 -11.60 -10.95
C VAL A 77 3.97 -12.81 -11.26
N ALA A 78 3.64 -13.00 -12.54
CA ALA A 78 2.89 -14.16 -13.05
C ALA A 78 3.49 -15.52 -12.65
N SER A 79 4.79 -15.59 -12.37
CA SER A 79 5.45 -16.83 -11.94
C SER A 79 5.16 -17.21 -10.47
N TYR A 80 4.57 -16.29 -9.70
CA TYR A 80 4.36 -16.42 -8.26
C TYR A 80 2.88 -16.30 -7.86
N VAL A 81 2.09 -15.55 -8.63
CA VAL A 81 0.71 -15.19 -8.29
C VAL A 81 -0.25 -15.71 -9.36
N PRO A 82 -0.88 -16.89 -9.14
CA PRO A 82 -1.81 -17.51 -10.09
C PRO A 82 -3.26 -17.05 -9.86
N ASP A 83 -3.49 -15.73 -9.84
CA ASP A 83 -4.83 -15.15 -9.59
C ASP A 83 -5.55 -14.68 -10.86
N GLY A 84 -4.92 -14.86 -12.02
CA GLY A 84 -5.42 -14.41 -13.32
C GLY A 84 -5.06 -12.96 -13.67
N GLY A 85 -4.55 -12.17 -12.72
CA GLY A 85 -4.25 -10.74 -12.90
C GLY A 85 -3.08 -10.43 -13.84
N TYR A 86 -2.29 -11.44 -14.21
CA TYR A 86 -1.11 -11.30 -15.07
C TYR A 86 -1.17 -12.16 -16.35
N GLU A 87 -2.36 -12.63 -16.73
CA GLU A 87 -2.52 -13.48 -17.92
C GLU A 87 -2.56 -12.70 -19.24
N SER A 88 -2.85 -11.39 -19.21
CA SER A 88 -2.91 -10.55 -20.41
C SER A 88 -1.53 -10.32 -21.03
N ALA A 89 -1.47 -9.99 -22.33
CA ALA A 89 -0.20 -9.68 -22.98
C ALA A 89 0.52 -8.47 -22.34
N GLN A 90 -0.25 -7.47 -21.88
CA GLN A 90 0.25 -6.28 -21.18
C GLN A 90 0.83 -6.64 -19.80
N ASN A 91 0.12 -7.44 -19.01
CA ASN A 91 0.51 -7.68 -17.61
C ASN A 91 1.52 -8.81 -17.46
N ARG A 92 1.54 -9.79 -18.36
CA ARG A 92 2.44 -10.96 -18.27
C ARG A 92 3.93 -10.62 -18.11
N PRO A 93 4.51 -9.61 -18.78
CA PRO A 93 5.93 -9.26 -18.59
C PRO A 93 6.19 -8.41 -17.33
N ILE A 94 5.18 -8.05 -16.54
CA ILE A 94 5.36 -7.20 -15.36
C ILE A 94 6.17 -7.96 -14.29
N THR A 95 7.26 -7.33 -13.85
CA THR A 95 8.14 -7.85 -12.80
C THR A 95 7.83 -7.23 -11.45
N TRP A 96 8.35 -7.82 -10.38
CA TRP A 96 8.30 -7.20 -9.05
C TRP A 96 8.98 -5.82 -9.01
N GLU A 97 10.03 -5.62 -9.82
CA GLU A 97 10.73 -4.35 -9.96
C GLU A 97 9.83 -3.26 -10.54
N HIS A 98 9.02 -3.58 -11.54
CA HIS A 98 8.04 -2.63 -12.09
C HIS A 98 7.04 -2.17 -11.02
N HIS A 99 6.55 -3.08 -10.16
CA HIS A 99 5.68 -2.69 -9.05
C HIS A 99 6.41 -1.85 -8.00
N ALA A 100 7.63 -2.25 -7.63
CA ALA A 100 8.44 -1.53 -6.65
C ALA A 100 8.76 -0.10 -7.09
N ARG A 101 8.88 0.13 -8.41
CA ARG A 101 9.16 1.45 -9.00
C ARG A 101 7.94 2.18 -9.52
N GLN A 102 6.74 1.59 -9.42
CA GLN A 102 5.49 2.15 -9.96
C GLN A 102 5.56 2.44 -11.47
N THR A 103 6.15 1.52 -12.24
CA THR A 103 6.31 1.62 -13.71
C THR A 103 5.69 0.43 -14.44
N SER A 104 4.72 -0.24 -13.83
CA SER A 104 4.17 -1.49 -14.36
C SER A 104 3.10 -1.27 -15.43
N GLU A 105 2.41 -0.11 -15.41
CA GLU A 105 1.23 0.14 -16.24
C GLU A 105 0.27 -1.06 -16.22
N TRP A 106 0.05 -1.61 -15.02
CA TRP A 106 -0.78 -2.80 -14.83
C TRP A 106 -2.23 -2.45 -15.13
N GLU A 107 -2.89 -3.26 -15.94
CA GLU A 107 -4.28 -3.06 -16.34
C GLU A 107 -5.20 -4.10 -15.68
N GLY A 108 -6.32 -3.65 -15.12
CA GLY A 108 -7.33 -4.54 -14.58
C GLY A 108 -8.14 -3.93 -13.44
N GLU A 109 -8.83 -4.81 -12.73
CA GLU A 109 -9.67 -4.45 -11.58
C GLU A 109 -9.30 -5.32 -10.38
N LEU A 110 -9.17 -4.70 -9.21
CA LEU A 110 -9.03 -5.40 -7.93
C LEU A 110 -10.13 -4.93 -6.97
N TRP A 111 -10.92 -5.89 -6.49
CA TRP A 111 -11.99 -5.66 -5.50
C TRP A 111 -13.03 -4.58 -5.91
N GLY A 112 -13.48 -4.54 -7.17
CA GLY A 112 -14.42 -3.50 -7.59
C GLY A 112 -13.76 -2.16 -7.94
N LYS A 113 -12.43 -2.07 -7.89
CA LYS A 113 -11.67 -0.85 -8.16
C LYS A 113 -10.78 -1.04 -9.38
N ASN A 114 -11.05 -0.25 -10.41
CA ASN A 114 -10.27 -0.24 -11.64
C ASN A 114 -8.92 0.44 -11.42
N ALA A 115 -7.89 -0.04 -12.10
CA ALA A 115 -6.58 0.64 -12.20
C ALA A 115 -6.52 1.72 -13.29
N ASN A 116 -7.63 1.93 -14.02
CA ASN A 116 -7.75 2.89 -15.12
C ASN A 116 -8.16 4.29 -14.65
#